data_AF-A0A1F2SVU5-F1
#
_entry.id   AF-A0A1F2SVU5-F1
#
_cell.length_a   1.000
_cell.length_b   1.000
_cell.length_c   1.000
_cell.angle_alpha   90.00
_cell.angle_beta   90.00
_cell.angle_gamma   90.00
#
_symmetry.space_group_name_H-M   'P 1'
#
loop_
_entity.id
_entity.type
_entity.pdbx_description
1 polymer ?
#
loop_
_entity_poly.entity_id
_entity_poly.type
_entity_poly.pdbx_seq_one_letter_code
_entity_poly.pdbx_strand_id
1 'polypeptide(L)'
;MTTNWSKARLLLAVLASNPSEFIDRMRAILEVNLDRLLRKPPIYPATPWAQVVGAVTRQLGIDAAALDREIDSHGLEPMIAAGIARLGADPQFTLRHNADFRFARLCYIACRALKPQTVVETGVAYGVTTTFVLKALQTNDRGRLYSIDLPPLGAAADDAVGRLVPDELRSRWTLLRGASRRVLPPLLDRLGAVDVFIHDSLHTFRNMKSEFAAVHRYRADPFVLVADDIESNRAFQGYTDQCGAALSFHATCAAAAKNSRCGICIARSAGSYA
;
A
#
# COMPACT_ATOMS: atom_id res chain seq x y z
N MET A 1 25.69 11.14 3.03
CA MET A 1 26.02 10.63 1.67
C MET A 1 26.77 9.31 1.82
N THR A 2 26.07 8.18 1.83
CA THR A 2 26.68 6.85 1.84
C THR A 2 27.18 6.53 0.43
N THR A 3 28.50 6.51 0.25
CA THR A 3 29.17 6.23 -1.03
C THR A 3 28.70 4.90 -1.60
N ASN A 4 28.55 4.77 -2.93
CA ASN A 4 28.10 3.54 -3.62
C ASN A 4 28.79 2.24 -3.14
N TRP A 5 30.04 2.35 -2.68
CA TRP A 5 30.81 1.27 -2.07
C TRP A 5 30.22 0.69 -0.79
N SER A 6 29.59 1.51 0.06
CA SER A 6 28.95 1.05 1.31
C SER A 6 27.74 0.14 1.02
N LYS A 7 26.91 0.52 0.04
CA LYS A 7 25.75 -0.28 -0.38
C LYS A 7 26.16 -1.59 -1.05
N ALA A 8 27.22 -1.58 -1.87
CA ALA A 8 27.75 -2.79 -2.47
C ALA A 8 28.27 -3.78 -1.42
N ARG A 9 28.97 -3.30 -0.38
CA ARG A 9 29.43 -4.14 0.74
C ARG A 9 28.26 -4.72 1.53
N LEU A 10 27.24 -3.91 1.83
CA LEU A 10 26.02 -4.41 2.49
C LEU A 10 25.31 -5.48 1.65
N LEU A 11 25.23 -5.29 0.33
CA LEU A 11 24.59 -6.25 -0.56
C LEU A 11 25.38 -7.58 -0.63
N LEU A 12 26.71 -7.52 -0.69
CA LEU A 12 27.56 -8.72 -0.62
C LEU A 12 27.47 -9.42 0.74
N ALA A 13 27.32 -8.69 1.84
CA ALA A 13 27.09 -9.28 3.15
C ALA A 13 25.75 -10.05 3.18
N VAL A 14 24.70 -9.51 2.55
CA VAL A 14 23.41 -10.22 2.41
C VAL A 14 23.53 -11.48 1.55
N LEU A 15 24.40 -11.51 0.53
CA LEU A 15 24.63 -12.76 -0.24
C LEU A 15 25.15 -13.89 0.67
N ALA A 16 26.03 -13.57 1.62
CA ALA A 16 26.59 -14.55 2.53
C ALA A 16 25.58 -15.03 3.59
N SER A 17 24.73 -14.14 4.11
CA SER A 17 23.80 -14.46 5.20
C SER A 17 22.40 -14.90 4.75
N ASN A 18 21.90 -14.36 3.64
CA ASN A 18 20.59 -14.66 3.08
C ASN A 18 20.59 -14.53 1.53
N PRO A 19 21.03 -15.58 0.82
CA PRO A 19 21.10 -15.57 -0.64
C PRO A 19 19.77 -15.26 -1.34
N SER A 20 18.64 -15.65 -0.72
CA SER A 20 17.31 -15.39 -1.28
C SER A 20 16.97 -13.90 -1.29
N GLU A 21 17.30 -13.18 -0.22
CA GLU A 21 17.14 -11.74 -0.12
C GLU A 21 18.10 -11.01 -1.06
N PHE A 22 19.34 -11.48 -1.20
CA PHE A 22 20.27 -10.94 -2.18
C PHE A 22 19.69 -10.98 -3.60
N ILE A 23 19.12 -12.13 -3.99
CA ILE A 23 18.49 -12.30 -5.30
C ILE A 23 17.32 -11.32 -5.47
N ASP A 24 16.47 -11.14 -4.46
CA ASP A 24 15.37 -10.17 -4.54
C ASP A 24 15.88 -8.75 -4.75
N ARG A 25 16.88 -8.35 -3.95
CA ARG A 25 17.44 -6.98 -4.01
C ARG A 25 18.10 -6.74 -5.36
N MET A 26 18.85 -7.71 -5.88
CA MET A 26 19.43 -7.63 -7.23
C MET A 26 18.37 -7.53 -8.32
N ARG A 27 17.29 -8.32 -8.21
CA ARG A 27 16.16 -8.22 -9.15
C ARG A 27 15.46 -6.87 -9.06
N ALA A 28 15.19 -6.37 -7.87
CA ALA A 28 14.57 -5.06 -7.67
C ALA A 28 15.42 -3.95 -8.31
N ILE A 29 16.75 -3.97 -8.09
CA ILE A 29 17.68 -3.04 -8.73
C ILE A 29 17.59 -3.14 -10.26
N LEU A 30 17.64 -4.36 -10.82
CA LEU A 30 17.56 -4.56 -12.27
C LEU A 30 16.20 -4.09 -12.84
N GLU A 31 15.10 -4.43 -12.17
CA GLU A 31 13.76 -4.05 -12.60
C GLU A 31 13.57 -2.54 -12.57
N VAL A 32 14.01 -1.83 -11.52
CA VAL A 32 13.95 -0.36 -11.47
C VAL A 32 14.73 0.27 -12.61
N ASN A 33 15.94 -0.24 -12.90
CA ASN A 33 16.75 0.30 -13.98
C ASN A 33 16.15 0.02 -15.36
N LEU A 34 15.60 -1.18 -15.57
CA LEU A 34 14.94 -1.53 -16.83
C LEU A 34 13.64 -0.74 -17.03
N ASP A 35 12.82 -0.60 -15.98
CA ASP A 35 11.55 0.12 -16.05
C ASP A 35 11.76 1.60 -16.36
N ARG A 36 12.83 2.23 -15.83
CA ARG A 36 13.23 3.60 -16.20
C ARG A 36 13.48 3.77 -17.71
N LEU A 37 14.01 2.75 -18.38
CA LEU A 37 14.26 2.79 -19.82
C LEU A 37 13.01 2.52 -20.67
N LEU A 38 12.05 1.76 -20.13
CA LEU A 38 10.86 1.31 -20.84
C LEU A 38 9.59 2.07 -20.44
N ARG A 39 9.72 3.07 -19.54
CA ARG A 39 8.60 3.76 -18.90
C ARG A 39 7.70 4.44 -19.93
N LYS A 40 6.44 4.01 -19.96
CA LYS A 40 5.35 4.71 -20.66
C LYS A 40 4.30 5.08 -19.62
N PRO A 41 4.46 6.24 -18.95
CA PRO A 41 3.57 6.61 -17.86
C PRO A 41 2.18 6.94 -18.43
N PRO A 42 1.11 6.36 -17.88
CA PRO A 42 -0.25 6.76 -18.21
C PRO A 42 -0.53 8.17 -17.69
N ILE A 43 -1.51 8.85 -18.30
CA ILE A 43 -2.02 10.12 -17.80
C ILE A 43 -3.32 9.83 -17.06
N TYR A 44 -3.30 10.02 -15.73
CA TYR A 44 -4.51 10.00 -14.93
C TYR A 44 -4.95 11.42 -14.60
N PRO A 45 -6.26 11.70 -14.56
CA PRO A 45 -6.76 12.98 -14.11
C PRO A 45 -6.41 13.19 -12.63
N ALA A 46 -6.05 14.43 -12.29
CA ALA A 46 -5.90 14.87 -10.90
C ALA A 46 -7.29 15.19 -10.33
N THR A 47 -8.09 14.15 -10.05
CA THR A 47 -9.44 14.32 -9.54
C THR A 47 -9.39 14.95 -8.13
N PRO A 48 -10.14 16.04 -7.88
CA PRO A 48 -10.19 16.66 -6.56
C PRO A 48 -10.67 15.69 -5.47
N TRP A 49 -10.11 15.80 -4.26
CA TRP A 49 -10.44 14.91 -3.13
C TRP A 49 -11.94 14.80 -2.88
N ALA A 50 -12.67 15.92 -2.85
CA ALA A 50 -14.12 15.93 -2.65
C ALA A 50 -14.89 15.12 -3.70
N GLN A 51 -14.41 15.09 -4.95
CA GLN A 51 -15.03 14.27 -6.00
C GLN A 51 -14.73 12.78 -5.80
N VAL A 52 -13.51 12.44 -5.37
CA VAL A 52 -13.15 11.05 -5.02
C VAL A 52 -14.00 10.55 -3.86
N VAL A 53 -14.08 11.30 -2.76
CA VAL A 53 -14.91 10.99 -1.59
C VAL A 53 -16.38 10.84 -2.00
N GLY A 54 -16.93 11.81 -2.74
CA GLY A 54 -18.31 11.73 -3.21
C GLY A 54 -18.58 10.53 -4.12
N ALA A 55 -17.60 10.10 -4.90
CA ALA A 55 -17.72 8.92 -5.74
C ALA A 55 -17.65 7.62 -4.93
N VAL A 56 -16.77 7.53 -3.92
CA VAL A 56 -16.76 6.41 -2.97
C VAL A 56 -18.09 6.32 -2.21
N THR A 57 -18.66 7.45 -1.78
CA THR A 57 -19.98 7.51 -1.13
C THR A 57 -21.05 6.84 -1.97
N ARG A 58 -21.14 7.21 -3.26
CA ARG A 58 -22.15 6.65 -4.18
C ARG A 58 -21.98 5.15 -4.39
N GLN A 59 -20.74 4.68 -4.44
CA GLN A 59 -20.44 3.30 -4.84
C GLN A 59 -20.53 2.31 -3.67
N LEU A 60 -20.15 2.76 -2.47
CA LEU A 60 -20.23 1.95 -1.26
C LEU A 60 -21.53 2.18 -0.46
N GLY A 61 -22.34 3.18 -0.84
CA GLY A 61 -23.61 3.48 -0.15
C GLY A 61 -23.42 4.02 1.27
N ILE A 62 -22.27 4.66 1.55
CA ILE A 62 -21.84 5.06 2.90
C ILE A 62 -21.36 6.52 2.83
N ASP A 63 -21.59 7.32 3.88
CA ASP A 63 -21.09 8.69 3.93
C ASP A 63 -19.55 8.72 4.10
N ALA A 64 -18.82 8.63 2.99
CA ALA A 64 -17.36 8.69 2.98
C ALA A 64 -16.83 10.05 3.46
N ALA A 65 -17.62 11.13 3.37
CA ALA A 65 -17.22 12.43 3.90
C ALA A 65 -17.30 12.48 5.43
N ALA A 66 -18.26 11.79 6.04
CA ALA A 66 -18.27 11.58 7.48
C ALA A 66 -17.09 10.72 7.93
N LEU A 67 -16.75 9.66 7.21
CA LEU A 67 -15.56 8.84 7.48
C LEU A 67 -14.27 9.65 7.34
N ASP A 68 -14.20 10.56 6.36
CA ASP A 68 -13.08 11.48 6.20
C ASP A 68 -12.93 12.38 7.44
N ARG A 69 -14.02 12.96 7.95
CA ARG A 69 -13.99 13.76 9.20
C ARG A 69 -13.69 12.93 10.46
N GLU A 70 -14.05 11.65 10.47
CA GLU A 70 -13.73 10.71 11.57
C GLU A 70 -12.21 10.55 11.74
N ILE A 71 -11.43 10.65 10.66
CA ILE A 71 -9.96 10.62 10.72
C ILE A 71 -9.43 11.81 11.52
N ASP A 72 -10.00 12.99 11.29
CA ASP A 72 -9.59 14.23 11.96
C ASP A 72 -9.92 14.16 13.45
N SER A 73 -11.09 13.60 13.81
CA SER A 73 -11.47 13.43 15.23
C SER A 73 -10.58 12.41 15.96
N HIS A 74 -10.02 11.45 15.25
CA HIS A 74 -9.00 10.53 15.79
C HIS A 74 -7.60 11.18 15.92
N GLY A 75 -7.35 12.33 15.31
CA GLY A 75 -6.05 13.00 15.39
C GLY A 75 -4.89 12.20 14.77
N LEU A 76 -5.17 11.36 13.77
CA LEU A 76 -4.16 10.46 13.18
C LEU A 76 -3.02 11.22 12.50
N GLU A 77 -3.33 12.21 11.67
CA GLU A 77 -2.32 13.02 10.96
C GLU A 77 -1.37 13.77 11.92
N PRO A 78 -1.85 14.55 12.92
CA PRO A 78 -0.94 15.22 13.84
C PRO A 78 -0.14 14.23 14.71
N MET A 79 -0.72 13.10 15.10
CA MET A 79 0.00 12.02 15.81
C MET A 79 1.17 11.49 14.97
N ILE A 80 0.91 11.17 13.70
CA ILE A 80 1.92 10.64 12.79
C ILE A 80 2.97 11.70 12.46
N ALA A 81 2.56 12.96 12.23
CA ALA A 81 3.49 14.06 12.00
C ALA A 81 4.43 14.27 13.19
N ALA A 82 3.92 14.21 14.42
CA ALA A 82 4.74 14.26 15.64
C ALA A 82 5.68 13.04 15.74
N GLY A 83 5.21 11.85 15.37
CA GLY A 83 6.04 10.64 15.30
C GLY A 83 7.18 10.78 14.28
N ILE A 84 6.90 11.30 13.09
CA ILE A 84 7.90 11.59 12.04
C ILE A 84 8.94 12.60 12.56
N ALA A 85 8.51 13.65 13.24
CA ALA A 85 9.42 14.64 13.83
C ALA A 85 10.37 14.01 14.88
N ARG A 86 9.88 13.03 15.66
CA ARG A 86 10.69 12.29 16.65
C ARG A 86 11.68 11.30 16.04
N LEU A 87 11.52 10.88 14.78
CA LEU A 87 12.53 10.06 14.09
C LEU A 87 13.86 10.83 13.95
N GLY A 88 13.84 12.15 14.08
CA GLY A 88 15.03 12.99 14.15
C GLY A 88 15.70 13.24 12.80
N ALA A 89 16.93 13.74 12.85
CA ALA A 89 17.69 14.15 11.66
C ALA A 89 18.30 12.99 10.85
N ASP A 90 18.32 11.77 11.40
CA ASP A 90 18.90 10.57 10.74
C ASP A 90 17.91 9.40 10.74
N PRO A 91 16.86 9.46 9.89
CA PRO A 91 15.94 8.35 9.75
C PRO A 91 16.65 7.16 9.11
N GLN A 92 16.43 5.95 9.65
CA GLN A 92 17.04 4.68 9.18
C GLN A 92 16.87 4.43 7.67
N PHE A 93 15.83 5.00 7.05
CA PHE A 93 15.67 5.15 5.61
C PHE A 93 14.89 6.44 5.27
N THR A 94 14.89 6.86 4.00
CA THR A 94 14.31 8.15 3.62
C THR A 94 12.81 8.25 3.91
N LEU A 95 12.38 9.39 4.48
CA LEU A 95 10.96 9.71 4.70
C LEU A 95 10.14 9.77 3.41
N ARG A 96 10.78 9.84 2.23
CA ARG A 96 10.08 9.79 0.93
C ARG A 96 9.32 8.48 0.72
N HIS A 97 9.73 7.40 1.41
CA HIS A 97 9.05 6.11 1.40
C HIS A 97 7.74 6.10 2.20
N ASN A 98 7.44 7.14 2.98
CA ASN A 98 6.12 7.22 3.62
C ASN A 98 5.07 7.65 2.60
N ALA A 99 3.91 6.99 2.66
CA ALA A 99 2.71 7.38 1.96
C ALA A 99 2.29 8.84 2.26
N ASP A 100 1.63 9.46 1.28
CA ASP A 100 0.90 10.71 1.47
C ASP A 100 -0.38 10.49 2.31
N PHE A 101 -0.78 11.48 3.09
CA PHE A 101 -1.98 11.34 3.93
C PHE A 101 -3.26 11.11 3.12
N ARG A 102 -3.39 11.60 1.88
CA ARG A 102 -4.57 11.27 1.06
C ARG A 102 -4.65 9.79 0.72
N PHE A 103 -3.50 9.15 0.47
CA PHE A 103 -3.47 7.70 0.26
C PHE A 103 -3.88 6.95 1.53
N ALA A 104 -3.33 7.35 2.69
CA ALA A 104 -3.68 6.75 3.98
C ALA A 104 -5.16 6.95 4.34
N ARG A 105 -5.73 8.15 4.09
CA ARG A 105 -7.16 8.47 4.27
C ARG A 105 -8.03 7.62 3.35
N LEU A 106 -7.65 7.45 2.09
CA LEU A 106 -8.40 6.60 1.15
C LEU A 106 -8.44 5.14 1.62
N CYS A 107 -7.32 4.62 2.13
CA CYS A 107 -7.24 3.28 2.72
C CYS A 107 -8.13 3.15 3.97
N TYR A 108 -8.12 4.16 4.85
CA TYR A 108 -8.99 4.23 6.03
C TYR A 108 -10.47 4.18 5.64
N ILE A 109 -10.89 5.04 4.71
CA ILE A 109 -12.27 5.12 4.22
C ILE A 109 -12.69 3.78 3.61
N ALA A 110 -11.85 3.17 2.77
CA ALA A 110 -12.13 1.86 2.18
C ALA A 110 -12.36 0.78 3.27
N CYS A 111 -11.50 0.74 4.29
CA CYS A 111 -11.64 -0.23 5.38
C CYS A 111 -12.87 0.05 6.26
N ARG A 112 -13.15 1.30 6.61
CA ARG A 112 -14.35 1.66 7.39
C ARG A 112 -15.64 1.38 6.65
N ALA A 113 -15.65 1.61 5.34
CA ALA A 113 -16.80 1.38 4.50
C ALA A 113 -17.06 -0.12 4.31
N LEU A 114 -16.04 -0.90 3.98
CA LEU A 114 -16.18 -2.31 3.68
C LEU A 114 -16.26 -3.22 4.94
N LYS A 115 -15.74 -2.76 6.08
CA LYS A 115 -15.57 -3.58 7.29
C LYS A 115 -14.88 -4.93 6.99
N PRO A 116 -13.71 -4.90 6.34
CA PRO A 116 -13.09 -6.10 5.79
C PRO A 116 -12.69 -7.08 6.90
N GLN A 117 -12.69 -8.38 6.57
CA GLN A 117 -12.12 -9.41 7.43
C GLN A 117 -10.60 -9.51 7.23
N THR A 118 -10.14 -9.38 5.99
CA THR A 118 -8.75 -9.55 5.60
C THR A 118 -8.28 -8.38 4.74
N VAL A 119 -7.31 -7.63 5.25
CA VAL A 119 -6.59 -6.60 4.50
C VAL A 119 -5.15 -7.06 4.26
N VAL A 120 -4.65 -6.89 3.05
CA VAL A 120 -3.25 -7.16 2.70
C VAL A 120 -2.59 -5.88 2.17
N GLU A 121 -1.42 -5.54 2.68
CA GLU A 121 -0.64 -4.36 2.29
C GLU A 121 0.78 -4.78 1.84
N THR A 122 1.29 -4.20 0.76
CA THR A 122 2.70 -4.31 0.37
C THR A 122 3.36 -2.94 0.44
N GLY A 123 4.48 -2.84 1.16
CA GLY A 123 5.12 -1.56 1.45
C GLY A 123 4.50 -0.89 2.68
N VAL A 124 5.26 -0.86 3.77
CA VAL A 124 4.88 -0.36 5.09
C VAL A 124 5.69 0.90 5.42
N ALA A 125 6.99 0.89 5.09
CA ALA A 125 7.94 1.92 5.50
C ALA A 125 7.83 2.20 7.00
N TYR A 126 7.70 3.45 7.43
CA TYR A 126 7.53 3.77 8.86
C TYR A 126 6.11 3.47 9.40
N GLY A 127 5.15 3.07 8.56
CA GLY A 127 3.81 2.63 8.99
C GLY A 127 2.71 3.67 8.93
N VAL A 128 2.81 4.70 8.07
CA VAL A 128 1.75 5.72 7.94
C VAL A 128 0.43 5.09 7.51
N THR A 129 0.40 4.40 6.38
CA THR A 129 -0.81 3.72 5.87
C THR A 129 -1.29 2.64 6.82
N THR A 130 -0.36 1.82 7.35
CA THR A 130 -0.62 0.78 8.33
C THR A 130 -1.36 1.32 9.57
N THR A 131 -0.96 2.46 10.14
CA THR A 131 -1.64 3.08 11.30
C THR A 131 -3.08 3.44 10.98
N PHE A 132 -3.33 4.06 9.82
CA PHE A 132 -4.69 4.39 9.39
C PHE A 132 -5.55 3.14 9.21
N VAL A 133 -5.04 2.13 8.50
CA VAL A 133 -5.78 0.88 8.27
C VAL A 133 -6.10 0.18 9.58
N LEU A 134 -5.12 0.03 10.48
CA LEU A 134 -5.36 -0.61 11.77
C LEU A 134 -6.35 0.18 12.63
N LYS A 135 -6.32 1.52 12.58
CA LYS A 135 -7.31 2.34 13.26
C LYS A 135 -8.71 2.08 12.70
N ALA A 136 -8.86 2.00 11.38
CA ALA A 136 -10.14 1.68 10.75
C ALA A 136 -10.67 0.30 11.19
N LEU A 137 -9.80 -0.72 11.22
CA LEU A 137 -10.16 -2.08 11.66
C LEU A 137 -10.51 -2.12 13.16
N GLN A 138 -9.82 -1.35 13.99
CA GLN A 138 -10.16 -1.17 15.41
C GLN A 138 -11.54 -0.54 15.57
N THR A 139 -11.82 0.56 14.86
CA THR A 139 -13.12 1.25 14.91
C THR A 139 -14.26 0.37 14.37
N ASN A 140 -13.97 -0.50 13.40
CA ASN A 140 -14.92 -1.52 12.91
C ASN A 140 -15.17 -2.66 13.90
N ASP A 141 -14.30 -2.82 14.90
CA ASP A 141 -14.14 -4.03 15.71
C ASP A 141 -14.03 -5.31 14.85
N ARG A 142 -13.42 -5.21 13.66
CA ARG A 142 -13.40 -6.30 12.69
C ARG A 142 -12.16 -6.29 11.84
N GLY A 143 -11.70 -7.49 11.52
CA GLY A 143 -10.65 -7.75 10.55
C GLY A 143 -9.24 -7.71 11.10
N ARG A 144 -8.30 -8.10 10.22
CA ARG A 144 -6.85 -8.15 10.47
C ARG A 144 -6.10 -7.60 9.25
N LEU A 145 -4.97 -6.96 9.52
CA LEU A 145 -4.04 -6.47 8.50
C LEU A 145 -2.81 -7.36 8.43
N TYR A 146 -2.48 -7.82 7.23
CA TYR A 146 -1.24 -8.51 6.91
C TYR A 146 -0.39 -7.63 6.01
N SER A 147 0.72 -7.13 6.51
CA SER A 147 1.63 -6.28 5.73
C SER A 147 2.88 -7.03 5.32
N ILE A 148 3.42 -6.71 4.15
CA ILE A 148 4.67 -7.27 3.63
C ILE A 148 5.64 -6.11 3.34
N ASP A 149 6.85 -6.17 3.89
CA ASP A 149 7.89 -5.18 3.62
C ASP A 149 9.29 -5.82 3.52
N LEU A 150 10.09 -5.27 2.62
CA LEU A 150 11.54 -5.46 2.54
C LEU A 150 12.20 -4.08 2.54
N PRO A 151 12.52 -3.51 3.72
CA PRO A 151 13.07 -2.17 3.79
C PRO A 151 14.43 -2.07 3.10
N PRO A 152 14.88 -0.85 2.77
CA PRO A 152 16.22 -0.59 2.25
C PRO A 152 17.31 -1.20 3.14
N LEU A 153 18.47 -1.51 2.54
CA LEU A 153 19.62 -1.96 3.31
C LEU A 153 20.07 -0.91 4.32
N GLY A 154 20.09 -1.28 5.60
CA GLY A 154 20.55 -0.45 6.70
C GLY A 154 20.57 -1.25 8.00
N ALA A 155 21.46 -0.91 8.93
CA ALA A 155 21.73 -1.71 10.13
C ALA A 155 20.51 -1.86 11.07
N ALA A 156 19.57 -0.91 11.05
CA ALA A 156 18.34 -0.92 11.84
C ALA A 156 17.10 -0.65 10.98
N ALA A 157 17.19 -0.96 9.68
CA ALA A 157 16.08 -0.69 8.76
C ALA A 157 14.87 -1.58 9.05
N ASP A 158 15.09 -2.81 9.50
CA ASP A 158 14.01 -3.74 9.88
C ASP A 158 13.26 -3.26 11.13
N ASP A 159 13.98 -2.78 12.14
CA ASP A 159 13.39 -2.27 13.39
C ASP A 159 12.61 -0.96 13.17
N ALA A 160 12.89 -0.25 12.08
CA ALA A 160 12.21 0.99 11.71
C ALA A 160 10.87 0.74 11.00
N VAL A 161 10.61 -0.47 10.50
CA VAL A 161 9.37 -0.78 9.78
C VAL A 161 8.18 -0.71 10.73
N GLY A 162 7.18 0.10 10.40
CA GLY A 162 6.00 0.30 11.24
C GLY A 162 6.26 0.98 12.58
N ARG A 163 7.38 1.72 12.71
CA ARG A 163 7.73 2.44 13.94
C ARG A 163 6.69 3.49 14.36
N LEU A 164 5.91 4.01 13.41
CA LEU A 164 4.82 4.96 13.65
C LEU A 164 3.49 4.27 13.97
N VAL A 165 3.44 2.93 14.00
CA VAL A 165 2.26 2.18 14.44
C VAL A 165 2.17 2.26 15.97
N PRO A 166 1.05 2.72 16.55
CA PRO A 166 0.81 2.67 17.99
C PRO A 166 0.68 1.24 18.52
N ASP A 167 1.15 0.99 19.75
CA ASP A 167 1.14 -0.35 20.37
C ASP A 167 -0.26 -0.94 20.48
N GLU A 168 -1.24 -0.13 20.83
CA GLU A 168 -2.64 -0.51 21.00
C GLU A 168 -3.28 -1.04 19.71
N LEU A 169 -2.73 -0.68 18.53
CA LEU A 169 -3.21 -1.12 17.23
C LEU A 169 -2.56 -2.42 16.75
N ARG A 170 -1.41 -2.82 17.33
CA ARG A 170 -0.60 -3.95 16.86
C ARG A 170 -1.29 -5.31 17.00
N SER A 171 -2.29 -5.46 17.88
CA SER A 171 -3.00 -6.72 18.12
C SER A 171 -3.71 -7.31 16.88
N ARG A 172 -4.09 -6.45 15.92
CA ARG A 172 -4.75 -6.84 14.65
C ARG A 172 -3.77 -6.94 13.48
N TRP A 173 -2.48 -6.73 13.73
CA TRP A 173 -1.46 -6.61 12.69
C TRP A 173 -0.57 -7.84 12.61
N THR A 174 -0.13 -8.19 11.41
CA THR A 174 0.91 -9.18 11.17
C THR A 174 1.84 -8.66 10.09
N LEU A 175 3.08 -8.37 10.46
CA LEU A 175 4.13 -7.93 9.54
C LEU A 175 4.97 -9.14 9.09
N LEU A 176 5.08 -9.33 7.78
CA LEU A 176 5.90 -10.36 7.17
C LEU A 176 7.07 -9.70 6.43
N ARG A 177 8.28 -10.11 6.81
CA ARG A 177 9.50 -9.58 6.21
C ARG A 177 9.85 -10.30 4.91
N GLY A 178 10.04 -9.55 3.82
CA GLY A 178 10.57 -10.06 2.55
C GLY A 178 9.96 -9.38 1.33
N ALA A 179 10.51 -9.67 0.14
CA ALA A 179 9.95 -9.15 -1.09
C ALA A 179 8.55 -9.70 -1.33
N SER A 180 7.61 -8.84 -1.70
CA SER A 180 6.21 -9.19 -1.98
C SER A 180 6.09 -10.34 -2.98
N ARG A 181 6.90 -10.35 -4.05
CA ARG A 181 6.95 -11.44 -5.02
C ARG A 181 7.15 -12.83 -4.39
N ARG A 182 7.90 -12.95 -3.29
CA ARG A 182 8.11 -14.23 -2.59
C ARG A 182 7.06 -14.45 -1.51
N VAL A 183 6.72 -13.42 -0.76
CA VAL A 183 5.91 -13.54 0.46
C VAL A 183 4.41 -13.54 0.17
N LEU A 184 3.96 -12.76 -0.82
CA LEU A 184 2.55 -12.58 -1.14
C LEU A 184 1.86 -13.88 -1.60
N PRO A 185 2.41 -14.69 -2.54
CA PRO A 185 1.71 -15.91 -2.98
C PRO A 185 1.38 -16.91 -1.85
N PRO A 186 2.34 -17.37 -1.01
CA PRO A 186 2.01 -18.30 0.06
C PRO A 186 1.15 -17.66 1.16
N LEU A 187 1.21 -16.34 1.35
CA LEU A 187 0.29 -15.64 2.23
C LEU A 187 -1.15 -15.74 1.71
N LEU A 188 -1.37 -15.46 0.42
CA LEU A 188 -2.69 -15.52 -0.20
C LEU A 188 -3.28 -16.94 -0.13
N ASP A 189 -2.46 -17.97 -0.36
CA ASP A 189 -2.87 -19.38 -0.20
C ASP A 189 -3.40 -19.67 1.21
N ARG A 190 -2.73 -19.11 2.23
CA ARG A 190 -3.15 -19.27 3.64
C ARG A 190 -4.40 -18.49 3.99
N LEU A 191 -4.57 -17.29 3.42
CA LEU A 191 -5.71 -16.40 3.73
C LEU A 191 -6.99 -16.83 3.01
N GLY A 192 -6.89 -17.39 1.80
CA GLY A 192 -8.01 -17.86 0.99
C GLY A 192 -8.84 -16.73 0.33
N ALA A 193 -9.10 -15.64 1.06
CA ALA A 193 -9.81 -14.47 0.55
C ALA A 193 -9.21 -13.16 1.10
N VAL A 194 -9.20 -12.13 0.26
CA VAL A 194 -8.76 -10.77 0.58
C VAL A 194 -9.86 -9.79 0.22
N ASP A 195 -10.29 -8.96 1.18
CA ASP A 195 -11.32 -7.94 0.97
C ASP A 195 -10.72 -6.64 0.45
N VAL A 196 -9.55 -6.25 0.98
CA VAL A 196 -8.83 -5.03 0.60
C VAL A 196 -7.37 -5.35 0.34
N PHE A 197 -6.86 -4.94 -0.82
CA PHE A 197 -5.44 -4.96 -1.15
C PHE A 197 -4.88 -3.54 -1.30
N ILE A 198 -3.74 -3.27 -0.67
CA ILE A 198 -3.07 -1.97 -0.66
C ILE A 198 -1.66 -2.16 -1.22
N HIS A 199 -1.33 -1.42 -2.27
CA HIS A 199 0.00 -1.43 -2.89
C HIS A 199 0.72 -0.11 -2.66
N ASP A 200 1.88 -0.17 -2.01
CA ASP A 200 2.81 0.93 -1.80
C ASP A 200 4.28 0.43 -1.74
N SER A 201 4.58 -0.63 -2.50
CA SER A 201 5.90 -1.29 -2.49
C SER A 201 6.78 -0.85 -3.66
N LEU A 202 7.16 -1.77 -4.55
CA LEU A 202 7.98 -1.45 -5.72
C LEU A 202 7.07 -1.07 -6.90
N HIS A 203 7.13 0.19 -7.33
CA HIS A 203 6.29 0.73 -8.41
C HIS A 203 6.79 0.42 -9.83
N THR A 204 7.54 -0.67 -10.03
CA THR A 204 7.87 -1.15 -11.38
C THR A 204 6.63 -1.78 -12.01
N PHE A 205 6.49 -1.68 -13.34
CA PHE A 205 5.34 -2.28 -14.02
C PHE A 205 5.20 -3.78 -13.73
N ARG A 206 6.33 -4.49 -13.69
CA ARG A 206 6.35 -5.94 -13.43
C ARG A 206 5.87 -6.28 -12.02
N ASN A 207 6.36 -5.57 -11.00
CA ASN A 207 5.98 -5.84 -9.63
C ASN A 207 4.49 -5.57 -9.40
N MET A 208 4.02 -4.36 -9.71
CA MET A 208 2.59 -4.00 -9.61
C MET A 208 1.69 -4.99 -10.35
N LYS A 209 1.99 -5.27 -11.63
CA LYS A 209 1.20 -6.23 -12.42
C LYS A 209 1.16 -7.61 -11.77
N SER A 210 2.29 -8.09 -11.24
CA SER A 210 2.37 -9.41 -10.60
C SER A 210 1.59 -9.49 -9.30
N GLU A 211 1.65 -8.46 -8.46
CA GLU A 211 0.88 -8.39 -7.21
C GLU A 211 -0.62 -8.32 -7.48
N PHE A 212 -1.03 -7.45 -8.43
CA PHE A 212 -2.44 -7.28 -8.79
C PHE A 212 -3.02 -8.57 -9.38
N ALA A 213 -2.28 -9.24 -10.26
CA ALA A 213 -2.68 -10.54 -10.80
C ALA A 213 -2.73 -11.63 -9.71
N ALA A 214 -1.81 -11.60 -8.75
CA ALA A 214 -1.80 -12.56 -7.65
C ALA A 214 -3.05 -12.40 -6.77
N VAL A 215 -3.32 -11.19 -6.28
CA VAL A 215 -4.44 -10.93 -5.36
C VAL A 215 -5.80 -11.06 -6.03
N HIS A 216 -5.90 -10.77 -7.34
CA HIS A 216 -7.14 -10.95 -8.10
C HIS A 216 -7.72 -12.36 -7.97
N ARG A 217 -6.87 -13.37 -7.87
CA ARG A 217 -7.28 -14.78 -7.74
C ARG A 217 -7.93 -15.12 -6.40
N TYR A 218 -7.70 -14.28 -5.37
CA TYR A 218 -8.18 -14.46 -4.00
C TYR A 218 -9.09 -13.30 -3.57
N ARG A 219 -9.58 -12.50 -4.52
CA ARG A 219 -10.42 -11.35 -4.20
C ARG A 219 -11.76 -11.81 -3.61
N ALA A 220 -12.17 -11.21 -2.51
CA ALA A 220 -13.51 -11.36 -1.96
C ALA A 220 -14.54 -10.62 -2.84
N ASP A 221 -15.81 -10.66 -2.45
CA ASP A 221 -16.86 -9.89 -3.09
C ASP A 221 -17.69 -9.15 -2.02
N PRO A 222 -17.69 -7.80 -2.00
CA PRO A 222 -16.92 -6.92 -2.87
C PRO A 222 -15.42 -6.88 -2.51
N PHE A 223 -14.57 -6.53 -3.48
CA PHE A 223 -13.13 -6.35 -3.32
C PHE A 223 -12.68 -4.94 -3.62
N VAL A 224 -11.75 -4.40 -2.83
CA VAL A 224 -11.14 -3.09 -3.05
C VAL A 224 -9.64 -3.22 -3.25
N LEU A 225 -9.12 -2.61 -4.32
CA LEU A 225 -7.69 -2.41 -4.53
C LEU A 225 -7.37 -0.92 -4.45
N VAL A 226 -6.39 -0.56 -3.61
CA VAL A 226 -5.83 0.79 -3.52
C VAL A 226 -4.35 0.71 -3.87
N ALA A 227 -3.85 1.61 -4.71
CA ALA A 227 -2.45 1.61 -5.15
C ALA A 227 -1.87 3.03 -5.15
N ASP A 228 -0.65 3.19 -4.64
CA ASP A 228 0.10 4.44 -4.72
C ASP A 228 0.96 4.51 -6.00
N ASP A 229 1.41 5.71 -6.34
CA ASP A 229 2.28 6.03 -7.50
C ASP A 229 1.78 5.42 -8.83
N ILE A 230 0.46 5.43 -9.06
CA ILE A 230 -0.14 4.75 -10.22
C ILE A 230 0.34 5.32 -11.56
N GLU A 231 0.75 6.58 -11.61
CA GLU A 231 1.32 7.22 -12.80
C GLU A 231 2.72 6.71 -13.16
N SER A 232 3.34 5.89 -12.31
CA SER A 232 4.64 5.29 -12.58
C SER A 232 4.62 4.43 -13.84
N ASN A 233 3.53 3.70 -14.06
CA ASN A 233 3.37 2.79 -15.19
C ASN A 233 1.88 2.43 -15.39
N ARG A 234 1.57 1.67 -16.44
CA ARG A 234 0.20 1.30 -16.81
C ARG A 234 -0.40 0.09 -16.06
N ALA A 235 0.22 -0.41 -14.99
CA ALA A 235 -0.25 -1.63 -14.30
C ALA A 235 -1.63 -1.43 -13.67
N PHE A 236 -1.89 -0.27 -13.07
CA PHE A 236 -3.20 0.04 -12.49
C PHE A 236 -4.30 0.08 -13.55
N GLN A 237 -4.07 0.81 -14.66
CA GLN A 237 -4.97 0.80 -15.83
C GLN A 237 -5.18 -0.62 -16.37
N GLY A 238 -4.11 -1.40 -16.55
CA GLY A 238 -4.21 -2.78 -17.01
C GLY A 238 -5.03 -3.67 -16.05
N TYR A 239 -4.99 -3.38 -14.75
CA TYR A 239 -5.83 -4.08 -13.77
C TYR A 239 -7.30 -3.68 -13.87
N THR A 240 -7.61 -2.39 -14.00
CA THR A 240 -9.00 -1.93 -14.20
C THR A 240 -9.58 -2.53 -15.47
N ASP A 241 -8.80 -2.58 -16.56
CA ASP A 241 -9.21 -3.21 -17.82
C ASP A 241 -9.47 -4.71 -17.65
N GLN A 242 -8.61 -5.42 -16.89
CA GLN A 242 -8.78 -6.84 -16.57
C GLN A 242 -10.05 -7.13 -15.78
N CYS A 243 -10.45 -6.24 -14.86
CA CYS A 243 -11.68 -6.42 -14.09
C CYS A 243 -12.93 -6.43 -14.98
N GLY A 244 -12.91 -5.78 -16.15
CA GLY A 244 -13.99 -5.81 -17.12
C GLY A 244 -15.35 -5.51 -16.50
N ALA A 245 -16.34 -6.39 -16.73
CA ALA A 245 -17.70 -6.24 -16.20
C ALA A 245 -17.79 -6.34 -14.66
N ALA A 246 -16.77 -6.87 -13.98
CA ALA A 246 -16.73 -6.91 -12.52
C ALA A 246 -16.29 -5.56 -11.92
N LEU A 247 -15.78 -4.62 -12.72
CA LEU A 247 -15.38 -3.30 -12.24
C LEU A 247 -16.62 -2.45 -11.97
N SER A 248 -16.96 -2.26 -10.69
CA SER A 248 -18.06 -1.37 -10.31
C SER A 248 -17.63 0.10 -10.30
N PHE A 249 -16.36 0.36 -9.95
CA PHE A 249 -15.84 1.72 -9.85
C PHE A 249 -14.32 1.78 -9.88
N HIS A 250 -13.77 2.86 -10.43
CA HIS A 250 -12.41 3.27 -10.15
C HIS A 250 -12.31 4.81 -10.06
N ALA A 251 -11.38 5.31 -9.26
CA ALA A 251 -11.01 6.72 -9.23
C ALA A 251 -9.51 6.89 -8.97
N THR A 252 -9.02 8.05 -9.36
CA THR A 252 -7.64 8.47 -9.14
C THR A 252 -7.63 9.73 -8.29
N CYS A 253 -6.75 9.83 -7.31
CA CYS A 253 -6.60 10.99 -6.46
C CYS A 253 -5.18 11.53 -6.57
N ALA A 254 -5.03 12.86 -6.62
CA ALA A 254 -3.73 13.48 -6.46
C ALA A 254 -3.32 13.43 -4.98
N ALA A 255 -2.07 13.10 -4.69
CA ALA A 255 -1.48 13.25 -3.35
C ALA A 255 -1.56 14.72 -2.88
N ALA A 256 -1.54 14.94 -1.56
CA ALA A 256 -1.62 16.28 -0.98
C ALA A 256 -0.28 17.02 -1.08
N ALA A 257 0.82 16.34 -0.79
CA ALA A 257 2.15 16.93 -0.68
C ALA A 257 3.13 16.51 -1.78
N LYS A 258 2.76 15.54 -2.61
CA LYS A 258 3.60 15.00 -3.69
C LYS A 258 2.93 15.19 -5.05
N ASN A 259 3.74 15.28 -6.11
CA ASN A 259 3.24 15.17 -7.48
C ASN A 259 3.08 13.68 -7.87
N SER A 260 2.38 12.93 -7.02
CA SER A 260 2.03 11.54 -7.24
C SER A 260 0.53 11.34 -7.24
N ARG A 261 0.07 10.21 -7.76
CA ARG A 261 -1.34 9.84 -7.80
C ARG A 261 -1.52 8.48 -7.15
N CYS A 262 -2.62 8.34 -6.44
CA CYS A 262 -3.10 7.04 -6.01
C CYS A 262 -4.39 6.68 -6.74
N GLY A 263 -4.65 5.38 -6.83
CA GLY A 263 -5.85 4.82 -7.45
C GLY A 263 -6.63 3.97 -6.47
N ILE A 264 -7.95 3.98 -6.59
CA ILE A 264 -8.85 3.02 -5.96
C ILE A 264 -9.69 2.33 -7.03
N CYS A 265 -9.87 1.03 -6.88
CA CYS A 265 -10.68 0.17 -7.73
C CYS A 265 -11.59 -0.69 -6.85
N ILE A 266 -12.87 -0.77 -7.19
CA ILE A 266 -13.86 -1.59 -6.49
C ILE A 266 -14.41 -2.60 -7.49
N ALA A 267 -14.21 -3.88 -7.20
CA ALA A 267 -14.71 -5.00 -7.99
C ALA A 267 -15.85 -5.72 -7.26
N ARG A 268 -16.89 -6.09 -7.99
CA ARG A 268 -18.03 -6.90 -7.51
C ARG A 268 -18.37 -7.98 -8.53
N SER A 269 -18.89 -9.12 -8.10
CA SER A 269 -19.42 -10.10 -9.06
C SER A 269 -20.67 -9.51 -9.73
N ALA A 270 -20.84 -9.75 -11.03
CA ALA A 270 -22.04 -9.32 -11.74
C ALA A 270 -23.28 -10.03 -11.14
N GLY A 271 -24.15 -9.27 -10.48
CA GLY A 271 -25.40 -9.78 -9.89
C GLY A 271 -25.67 -9.41 -8.42
N SER A 272 -24.75 -8.75 -7.72
CA SER A 272 -24.90 -8.40 -6.29
C SER A 272 -25.65 -7.10 -6.00
N TYR A 273 -26.54 -6.66 -6.90
CA TYR A 273 -27.53 -5.62 -6.56
C TYR A 273 -28.67 -6.26 -5.75
N ALA A 274 -28.54 -6.24 -4.43
CA ALA A 274 -29.64 -6.44 -3.49
C ALA A 274 -29.66 -5.27 -2.51
#